data_AF-A0A0J5WMG2-F1
#
_entry.id   AF-A0A0J5WMG2-F1
#
_cell.length_a   1.000
_cell.length_b   1.000
_cell.length_c   1.000
_cell.angle_alpha   90.00
_cell.angle_beta   90.00
_cell.angle_gamma   90.00
#
_symmetry.space_group_name_H-M   'P 1'
#
loop_
_entity.id
_entity.type
_entity.pdbx_description
1 polymer ?
#
loop_
_entity_poly.entity_id
_entity_poly.type
_entity_poly.pdbx_seq_one_letter_code
_entity_poly.pdbx_strand_id
1 'polypeptide(L)'
;MEAPFRRTLLLVLLAHASESFAAGLDCTQATSPTEKAVCASNDLHLDDGRLSAFYRKLSDTLPPGQRTALRTAQLGWLKTRDQCGADHGCLEQRYLSRIADLQARLATVLAYRPDAEDKAALDDLRTLVEQARRTDSRSPVDKAIERLRIKDAVTRFSSESGGEQGPVFPAARPDGVTADEWKALKASQIDTDDTAMGAFYTLIDLDGDGRRDLVVESASNGTGLWSSVDVLRRNGGKFDVPGESNEAIDRSLYTTNGRGANQAADWIRVRGRVYALYRDSHYGVDEFYLLRPFTVVDQVPKLTVHYRYRLSVPVEQHDEGKKGATVLDGTLHAALEQALHAVSDSTARDAGADKPLCPIPPDVQGDDRSEYSNYGPGHYTYEIVGDMPVHIGGKCYIGRLIDWFGQYGKDGLTAQLSMRLPRDDTDREQTFSVNGVRAVTSVTTSIEKMTVNSGN
;
A
#
# COMPACT_ATOMS: atom_id res chain seq x y z
N MET A 1 61.94 -9.91 -55.66
CA MET A 1 61.29 -8.67 -56.12
C MET A 1 60.22 -8.32 -55.10
N GLU A 2 60.36 -7.16 -54.48
CA GLU A 2 59.41 -6.57 -53.53
C GLU A 2 58.10 -6.16 -54.20
N ALA A 3 57.03 -6.05 -53.37
CA ALA A 3 55.89 -5.10 -53.38
C ALA A 3 54.56 -5.79 -52.98
N PRO A 4 53.52 -5.06 -52.50
CA PRO A 4 53.36 -4.73 -51.07
C PRO A 4 51.94 -4.97 -50.51
N PHE A 5 51.82 -4.70 -49.21
CA PHE A 5 50.63 -4.53 -48.36
C PHE A 5 49.31 -4.12 -49.05
N ARG A 6 48.20 -4.76 -48.63
CA ARG A 6 46.91 -4.06 -48.43
C ARG A 6 46.19 -4.62 -47.20
N ARG A 7 46.36 -3.92 -46.06
CA ARG A 7 45.52 -4.08 -44.87
C ARG A 7 44.15 -3.50 -45.17
N THR A 8 43.14 -4.34 -45.28
CA THR A 8 41.74 -3.91 -45.33
C THR A 8 41.25 -3.76 -43.89
N LEU A 9 41.20 -2.53 -43.40
CA LEU A 9 40.61 -2.20 -42.11
C LEU A 9 39.09 -2.23 -42.29
N LEU A 10 38.43 -3.29 -41.81
CA LEU A 10 36.98 -3.38 -41.78
C LEU A 10 36.48 -2.48 -40.63
N LEU A 11 36.01 -1.28 -40.96
CA LEU A 11 35.38 -0.36 -40.03
C LEU A 11 34.00 -0.93 -39.67
N VAL A 12 33.90 -1.61 -38.52
CA VAL A 12 32.61 -2.02 -37.95
C VAL A 12 31.96 -0.77 -37.35
N LEU A 13 31.05 -0.15 -38.10
CA LEU A 13 30.12 0.85 -37.58
C LEU A 13 29.20 0.16 -36.55
N LEU A 14 29.50 0.31 -35.26
CA LEU A 14 28.53 0.07 -34.20
C LEU A 14 27.44 1.13 -34.31
N ALA A 15 26.39 0.82 -35.08
CA ALA A 15 25.12 1.50 -34.98
C ALA A 15 24.57 1.25 -33.57
N HIS A 16 24.83 2.20 -32.67
CA HIS A 16 24.09 2.29 -31.43
C HIS A 16 22.67 2.67 -31.83
N ALA A 17 21.78 1.69 -31.83
CA ALA A 17 20.35 1.96 -31.86
C ALA A 17 20.03 2.67 -30.55
N SER A 18 20.06 4.00 -30.56
CA SER A 18 19.39 4.78 -29.54
C SER A 18 17.93 4.38 -29.59
N GLU A 19 17.39 3.86 -28.50
CA GLU A 19 15.95 3.76 -28.33
C GLU A 19 15.40 5.17 -28.50
N SER A 20 14.80 5.44 -29.68
CA SER A 20 14.19 6.73 -29.93
C SER A 20 12.93 6.78 -29.10
N PHE A 21 13.00 7.38 -27.89
CA PHE A 21 11.82 7.89 -27.24
C PHE A 21 11.14 8.83 -28.24
N ALA A 22 10.00 8.39 -28.76
CA ALA A 22 9.34 9.06 -29.87
C ALA A 22 8.99 10.51 -29.45
N ALA A 23 9.67 11.49 -30.05
CA ALA A 23 9.38 12.93 -30.17
C ALA A 23 9.07 13.74 -28.88
N GLY A 24 10.13 14.13 -28.16
CA GLY A 24 10.23 15.39 -27.41
C GLY A 24 10.80 16.54 -28.28
N LEU A 25 11.41 17.54 -27.66
CA LEU A 25 12.10 18.67 -28.28
C LEU A 25 13.16 18.18 -29.29
N ASP A 26 13.13 18.71 -30.50
CA ASP A 26 14.18 18.46 -31.50
C ASP A 26 15.39 19.37 -31.22
N CYS A 27 16.43 18.79 -30.62
CA CYS A 27 17.64 19.52 -30.27
C CYS A 27 18.42 20.08 -31.46
N THR A 28 18.18 19.59 -32.68
CA THR A 28 18.76 20.18 -33.89
C THR A 28 18.12 21.53 -34.25
N GLN A 29 16.92 21.80 -33.73
CA GLN A 29 16.14 23.02 -33.95
C GLN A 29 16.14 23.95 -32.73
N ALA A 30 16.91 23.66 -31.69
CA ALA A 30 16.96 24.44 -30.45
C ALA A 30 17.55 25.84 -30.69
N THR A 31 16.75 26.88 -30.50
CA THR A 31 17.15 28.28 -30.74
C THR A 31 17.14 29.13 -29.47
N SER A 32 16.20 28.87 -28.55
CA SER A 32 16.06 29.65 -27.32
C SER A 32 17.10 29.24 -26.26
N PRO A 33 17.43 30.13 -25.28
CA PRO A 33 18.28 29.76 -24.14
C PRO A 33 17.75 28.54 -23.38
N THR A 34 16.43 28.42 -23.25
CA THR A 34 15.76 27.29 -22.61
C THR A 34 15.94 25.99 -23.39
N GLU A 35 15.65 26.00 -24.70
CA GLU A 35 15.80 24.80 -25.53
C GLU A 35 17.25 24.31 -25.54
N LYS A 36 18.22 25.23 -25.62
CA LYS A 36 19.64 24.89 -25.55
C LYS A 36 20.03 24.29 -24.20
N ALA A 37 19.50 24.81 -23.09
CA ALA A 37 19.74 24.27 -21.76
C ALA A 37 19.15 22.86 -21.59
N VAL A 38 17.93 22.63 -22.08
CA VAL A 38 17.30 21.29 -22.11
C VAL A 38 18.15 20.31 -22.91
N CYS A 39 18.58 20.70 -24.11
CA CYS A 39 19.38 19.83 -24.97
C CYS A 39 20.82 19.59 -24.49
N ALA A 40 21.35 20.48 -23.65
CA ALA A 40 22.67 20.31 -23.05
C ALA A 40 22.66 19.42 -21.81
N SER A 41 21.49 19.13 -21.23
CA SER A 41 21.32 18.32 -20.01
C SER A 41 20.59 17.01 -20.34
N ASN A 42 21.22 15.88 -20.04
CA ASN A 42 20.62 14.57 -20.27
C ASN A 42 19.29 14.42 -19.52
N ASP A 43 19.25 14.82 -18.25
CA ASP A 43 18.08 14.62 -17.39
C ASP A 43 16.90 15.51 -17.84
N LEU A 44 17.16 16.77 -18.20
CA LEU A 44 16.10 17.65 -18.74
C LEU A 44 15.59 17.16 -20.10
N HIS A 45 16.46 16.58 -20.92
CA HIS A 45 16.06 16.00 -22.20
C HIS A 45 15.20 14.73 -22.01
N LEU A 46 15.53 13.89 -21.02
CA LEU A 46 14.70 12.74 -20.63
C LEU A 46 13.34 13.19 -20.10
N ASP A 47 13.31 14.23 -19.26
CA ASP A 47 12.07 14.81 -18.74
C ASP A 47 11.18 15.38 -19.85
N ASP A 48 11.76 16.05 -20.85
CA ASP A 48 11.01 16.54 -22.01
C ASP A 48 10.41 15.39 -22.84
N GLY A 49 11.17 14.33 -23.08
CA GLY A 49 10.69 13.11 -23.72
C GLY A 49 9.55 12.45 -22.93
N ARG A 50 9.71 12.33 -21.61
CA ARG A 50 8.70 11.78 -20.69
C ARG A 50 7.41 12.60 -20.70
N LEU A 51 7.53 13.92 -20.58
CA LEU A 51 6.40 14.85 -20.68
C LEU A 51 5.65 14.66 -22.01
N SER A 52 6.39 14.57 -23.11
CA SER A 52 5.82 14.44 -24.46
C SER A 52 5.10 13.11 -24.65
N ALA A 53 5.59 12.03 -24.03
CA ALA A 53 4.89 10.74 -24.00
C ALA A 53 3.54 10.85 -23.27
N PHE A 54 3.51 11.46 -22.07
CA PHE A 54 2.28 11.66 -21.31
C PHE A 54 1.27 12.54 -22.03
N TYR A 55 1.74 13.68 -22.56
CA TYR A 55 0.89 14.62 -23.28
C TYR A 55 0.21 13.94 -24.46
N ARG A 56 0.95 13.16 -25.27
CA ARG A 56 0.36 12.44 -26.41
C ARG A 56 -0.65 11.40 -25.96
N LYS A 57 -0.30 10.55 -24.98
CA LYS A 57 -1.23 9.51 -24.50
C LYS A 57 -2.51 10.12 -23.92
N LEU A 58 -2.40 11.19 -23.13
CA LEU A 58 -3.56 11.91 -22.62
C LEU A 58 -4.36 12.55 -23.77
N SER A 59 -3.69 13.20 -24.72
CA SER A 59 -4.34 13.76 -25.90
C SER A 59 -5.11 12.69 -26.67
N ASP A 60 -4.54 11.52 -26.92
CA ASP A 60 -5.17 10.46 -27.72
C ASP A 60 -6.40 9.86 -27.01
N THR A 61 -6.40 9.87 -25.67
CA THR A 61 -7.50 9.34 -24.86
C THR A 61 -8.67 10.33 -24.73
N LEU A 62 -8.38 11.64 -24.82
CA LEU A 62 -9.37 12.69 -24.56
C LEU A 62 -10.35 12.92 -25.73
N PRO A 63 -11.62 13.26 -25.44
CA PRO A 63 -12.57 13.73 -26.46
C PRO A 63 -12.07 15.00 -27.17
N PRO A 64 -12.50 15.29 -28.43
CA PRO A 64 -12.05 16.45 -29.20
C PRO A 64 -12.02 17.79 -28.46
N GLY A 65 -13.08 18.13 -27.71
CA GLY A 65 -13.14 19.40 -26.96
C GLY A 65 -12.09 19.50 -25.84
N GLN A 66 -11.82 18.39 -25.15
CA GLN A 66 -10.81 18.35 -24.08
C GLN A 66 -9.39 18.35 -24.65
N ARG A 67 -9.17 17.78 -25.84
CA ARG A 67 -7.88 17.85 -26.55
C ARG A 67 -7.48 19.30 -26.88
N THR A 68 -8.43 20.13 -27.33
CA THR A 68 -8.15 21.56 -27.59
C THR A 68 -7.76 22.29 -26.30
N ALA A 69 -8.46 22.02 -25.19
CA ALA A 69 -8.10 22.61 -23.90
C ALA A 69 -6.72 22.15 -23.42
N LEU A 70 -6.39 20.86 -23.56
CA LEU A 70 -5.08 20.31 -23.22
C LEU A 70 -3.97 20.98 -24.05
N ARG A 71 -4.16 21.15 -25.36
CA ARG A 71 -3.21 21.83 -26.25
C ARG A 71 -2.98 23.29 -25.83
N THR A 72 -4.06 24.03 -25.54
CA THR A 72 -3.95 25.41 -25.06
C THR A 72 -3.19 25.50 -23.74
N ALA A 73 -3.46 24.59 -22.79
CA ALA A 73 -2.73 24.51 -21.53
C ALA A 73 -1.25 24.19 -21.75
N GLN A 74 -0.93 23.27 -22.67
CA GLN A 74 0.46 22.92 -22.99
C GLN A 74 1.24 24.07 -23.63
N LEU A 75 0.62 24.81 -24.56
CA LEU A 75 1.22 26.02 -25.15
C LEU A 75 1.43 27.12 -24.10
N GLY A 76 0.50 27.26 -23.15
CA GLY A 76 0.67 28.15 -22.00
C GLY A 76 1.84 27.73 -21.12
N TRP A 77 1.94 26.44 -20.80
CA TRP A 77 3.04 25.89 -20.01
C TRP A 77 4.40 26.08 -20.70
N LEU A 78 4.52 25.90 -22.02
CA LEU A 78 5.76 26.15 -22.76
C LEU A 78 6.23 27.60 -22.59
N LYS A 79 5.32 28.58 -22.66
CA LYS A 79 5.65 29.98 -22.39
C LYS A 79 6.14 30.20 -20.96
N THR A 80 5.54 29.53 -19.98
CA THR A 80 5.97 29.59 -18.58
C THR A 80 7.33 28.91 -18.36
N ARG A 81 7.60 27.79 -19.04
CA ARG A 81 8.90 27.11 -19.02
C ARG A 81 9.99 28.02 -19.59
N ASP A 82 9.73 28.66 -20.73
CA ASP A 82 10.71 29.51 -21.42
C ASP A 82 11.10 30.77 -20.63
N GLN A 83 10.30 31.17 -19.62
CA GLN A 83 10.67 32.23 -18.68
C GLN A 83 11.85 31.84 -17.76
N CYS A 84 12.15 30.55 -17.60
CA CYS A 84 13.32 30.10 -16.85
C CYS A 84 14.66 30.41 -17.57
N GLY A 85 14.64 30.70 -18.87
CA GLY A 85 15.88 30.83 -19.64
C GLY A 85 16.73 29.56 -19.52
N ALA A 86 18.01 29.70 -19.17
CA ALA A 86 18.94 28.59 -19.01
C ALA A 86 19.07 28.08 -17.55
N ASP A 87 18.20 28.52 -16.63
CA ASP A 87 18.22 28.08 -15.23
C ASP A 87 17.75 26.62 -15.13
N HIS A 88 18.68 25.72 -14.84
CA HIS A 88 18.43 24.27 -14.76
C HIS A 88 17.42 23.91 -13.66
N GLY A 89 17.56 24.45 -12.45
CA GLY A 89 16.65 24.13 -11.34
C GLY A 89 15.23 24.65 -11.58
N CYS A 90 15.10 25.82 -12.21
CA CYS A 90 13.80 26.32 -12.65
C CYS A 90 13.16 25.39 -13.70
N LEU A 91 13.93 24.94 -14.70
CA LEU A 91 13.43 24.04 -15.76
C LEU A 91 13.02 22.68 -15.20
N GLU A 92 13.86 22.07 -14.37
CA GLU A 92 13.59 20.79 -13.70
C GLU A 92 12.27 20.84 -12.94
N GLN A 93 12.08 21.84 -12.07
CA GLN A 93 10.83 22.01 -11.32
C GLN A 93 9.61 22.19 -12.24
N ARG A 94 9.76 22.89 -13.37
CA ARG A 94 8.68 23.08 -14.36
C ARG A 94 8.33 21.78 -15.08
N TYR A 95 9.30 20.96 -15.43
CA TYR A 95 9.08 19.65 -16.03
C TYR A 95 8.43 18.69 -15.04
N LEU A 96 9.01 18.50 -13.86
CA LEU A 96 8.50 17.58 -12.85
C LEU A 96 7.05 17.91 -12.45
N SER A 97 6.74 19.19 -12.21
CA SER A 97 5.37 19.63 -11.90
C SER A 97 4.39 19.34 -13.03
N ARG A 98 4.81 19.52 -14.29
CA ARG A 98 3.95 19.29 -15.45
C ARG A 98 3.76 17.82 -15.76
N ILE A 99 4.81 17.02 -15.61
CA ILE A 99 4.76 15.57 -15.73
C ILE A 99 3.77 15.02 -14.70
N ALA A 100 3.86 15.45 -13.44
CA ALA A 100 2.91 15.06 -12.39
C ALA A 100 1.45 15.46 -12.71
N ASP A 101 1.20 16.67 -13.23
CA ASP A 101 -0.15 17.10 -13.66
C ASP A 101 -0.69 16.22 -14.80
N LEU A 102 0.13 15.95 -15.82
CA LEU A 102 -0.28 15.10 -16.95
C LEU A 102 -0.52 13.65 -16.51
N GLN A 103 0.32 13.11 -15.62
CA GLN A 103 0.16 11.81 -15.00
C GLN A 103 -1.16 11.69 -14.24
N ALA A 104 -1.44 12.63 -13.33
CA ALA A 104 -2.66 12.61 -12.53
C ALA A 104 -3.93 12.72 -13.39
N ARG A 105 -3.89 13.55 -14.44
CA ARG A 105 -4.98 13.65 -15.42
C ARG A 105 -5.15 12.37 -16.22
N LEU A 106 -4.05 11.76 -16.68
CA LEU A 106 -4.10 10.51 -17.42
C LEU A 106 -4.67 9.38 -16.55
N ALA A 107 -4.22 9.27 -15.30
CA ALA A 107 -4.76 8.32 -14.33
C ALA A 107 -6.27 8.52 -14.13
N THR A 108 -6.72 9.78 -13.99
CA THR A 108 -8.16 10.09 -13.84
C THR A 108 -8.98 9.72 -15.07
N VAL A 109 -8.43 9.90 -16.27
CA VAL A 109 -9.15 9.59 -17.53
C VAL A 109 -9.19 8.09 -17.79
N LEU A 110 -8.13 7.36 -17.45
CA LEU A 110 -8.03 5.91 -17.60
C LEU A 110 -8.61 5.13 -16.41
N ALA A 111 -8.90 5.82 -15.31
CA ALA A 111 -9.47 5.24 -14.11
C ALA A 111 -10.71 4.42 -14.42
N TYR A 112 -10.71 3.19 -13.92
CA TYR A 112 -11.87 2.32 -14.03
C TYR A 112 -13.02 2.87 -13.20
N ARG A 113 -14.23 2.76 -13.76
CA ARG A 113 -15.46 3.15 -13.08
C ARG A 113 -16.24 1.89 -12.74
N PRO A 114 -16.51 1.62 -11.44
CA PRO A 114 -17.28 0.46 -11.04
C PRO A 114 -18.63 0.39 -11.74
N ASP A 115 -18.88 -0.73 -12.41
CA ASP A 115 -20.09 -0.94 -13.19
C ASP A 115 -21.21 -1.59 -12.34
N ALA A 116 -22.30 -2.00 -12.99
CA ALA A 116 -23.43 -2.62 -12.31
C ALA A 116 -23.10 -3.99 -11.70
N GLU A 117 -22.16 -4.73 -12.29
CA GLU A 117 -21.76 -6.04 -11.82
C GLU A 117 -20.83 -5.93 -10.61
N ASP A 118 -19.94 -4.92 -10.57
CA ASP A 118 -19.11 -4.67 -9.37
C ASP A 118 -19.95 -4.25 -8.16
N LYS A 119 -20.95 -3.39 -8.38
CA LYS A 119 -21.89 -2.99 -7.32
C LYS A 119 -22.65 -4.19 -6.78
N ALA A 120 -23.08 -5.07 -7.68
CA ALA A 120 -23.78 -6.28 -7.26
C ALA A 120 -22.86 -7.32 -6.62
N ALA A 121 -21.59 -7.42 -7.04
CA ALA A 121 -20.59 -8.24 -6.37
C ALA A 121 -20.33 -7.75 -4.93
N LEU A 122 -20.29 -6.43 -4.72
CA LEU A 122 -20.22 -5.83 -3.39
C LEU A 122 -21.46 -6.16 -2.53
N ASP A 123 -22.66 -6.09 -3.12
CA ASP A 123 -23.90 -6.49 -2.42
C ASP A 123 -23.94 -7.98 -2.05
N ASP A 124 -23.44 -8.85 -2.94
CA ASP A 124 -23.31 -10.29 -2.67
C ASP A 124 -22.33 -10.54 -1.51
N LEU A 125 -21.17 -9.85 -1.51
CA LEU A 125 -20.21 -9.93 -0.41
C LEU A 125 -20.82 -9.47 0.92
N ARG A 126 -21.49 -8.30 0.93
CA ARG A 126 -22.21 -7.80 2.11
C ARG A 126 -23.21 -8.81 2.62
N THR A 127 -23.99 -9.40 1.71
CA THR A 127 -25.00 -10.41 2.05
C THR A 127 -24.37 -11.67 2.64
N LEU A 128 -23.24 -12.13 2.10
CA LEU A 128 -22.51 -13.28 2.63
C LEU A 128 -21.98 -13.03 4.05
N VAL A 129 -21.42 -11.84 4.31
CA VAL A 129 -20.99 -11.45 5.66
C VAL A 129 -22.17 -11.43 6.63
N GLU A 130 -23.30 -10.82 6.23
CA GLU A 130 -24.52 -10.76 7.03
C GLU A 130 -25.13 -12.15 7.32
N GLN A 131 -25.06 -13.06 6.36
CA GLN A 131 -25.47 -14.46 6.56
C GLN A 131 -24.52 -15.19 7.50
N ALA A 132 -23.21 -15.06 7.30
CA ALA A 132 -22.19 -15.68 8.14
C ALA A 132 -22.34 -15.22 9.60
N ARG A 133 -22.64 -13.93 9.83
CA ARG A 133 -22.87 -13.32 11.16
C ARG A 133 -23.94 -14.04 11.98
N ARG A 134 -24.91 -14.69 11.34
CA ARG A 134 -25.98 -15.43 12.04
C ARG A 134 -25.51 -16.76 12.64
N THR A 135 -24.41 -17.31 12.14
CA THR A 135 -23.87 -18.62 12.54
C THR A 135 -22.49 -18.53 13.18
N ASP A 136 -21.77 -17.43 12.94
CA ASP A 136 -20.48 -17.12 13.51
C ASP A 136 -20.42 -15.64 13.88
N SER A 137 -20.48 -15.38 15.18
CA SER A 137 -20.42 -14.01 15.68
C SER A 137 -19.02 -13.44 15.74
N ARG A 138 -17.96 -14.26 15.69
CA ARG A 138 -16.57 -13.85 15.89
C ARG A 138 -15.83 -13.56 14.58
N SER A 139 -16.04 -14.40 13.57
CA SER A 139 -15.33 -14.34 12.29
C SER A 139 -16.24 -14.47 11.05
N PRO A 140 -17.34 -13.70 10.96
CA PRO A 140 -18.25 -13.81 9.80
C PRO A 140 -17.60 -13.36 8.49
N VAL A 141 -16.70 -12.38 8.54
CA VAL A 141 -16.00 -11.87 7.35
C VAL A 141 -15.03 -12.93 6.82
N ASP A 142 -14.21 -13.51 7.69
CA ASP A 142 -13.26 -14.57 7.32
C ASP A 142 -13.96 -15.75 6.65
N LYS A 143 -15.15 -16.14 7.15
CA LYS A 143 -16.00 -17.17 6.53
C LYS A 143 -16.51 -16.79 5.14
N ALA A 144 -16.90 -15.53 4.94
CA ALA A 144 -17.35 -15.04 3.64
C ALA A 144 -16.19 -15.04 2.63
N ILE A 145 -15.02 -14.56 3.04
CA ILE A 145 -13.81 -14.54 2.21
C ILE A 145 -13.38 -15.97 1.85
N GLU A 146 -13.30 -16.88 2.82
CA GLU A 146 -12.88 -18.26 2.60
C GLU A 146 -13.77 -19.03 1.63
N ARG A 147 -15.05 -18.65 1.53
CA ARG A 147 -16.02 -19.18 0.57
C ARG A 147 -15.78 -18.65 -0.86
N LEU A 148 -15.32 -17.42 -1.00
CA LEU A 148 -15.13 -16.74 -2.29
C LEU A 148 -13.69 -16.84 -2.82
N ARG A 149 -12.73 -17.17 -1.95
CA ARG A 149 -11.31 -17.27 -2.25
C ARG A 149 -11.04 -18.27 -3.38
N ILE A 150 -10.23 -17.86 -4.34
CA ILE A 150 -9.74 -18.71 -5.43
C ILE A 150 -8.63 -19.61 -4.87
N LYS A 151 -8.83 -20.92 -4.94
CA LYS A 151 -7.89 -21.93 -4.40
C LYS A 151 -7.31 -22.84 -5.47
N ASP A 152 -8.12 -23.14 -6.49
CA ASP A 152 -7.73 -24.02 -7.59
C ASP A 152 -6.91 -23.27 -8.64
N ALA A 153 -6.02 -24.00 -9.32
CA ALA A 153 -5.17 -23.49 -10.39
C ALA A 153 -4.28 -22.29 -10.00
N VAL A 154 -3.98 -22.11 -8.71
CA VAL A 154 -3.05 -21.09 -8.22
C VAL A 154 -1.68 -21.69 -7.98
N THR A 155 -0.63 -21.11 -8.56
CA THR A 155 0.77 -21.48 -8.27
C THR A 155 1.50 -20.30 -7.70
N ARG A 156 2.20 -20.49 -6.58
CA ARG A 156 3.01 -19.47 -5.92
C ARG A 156 4.47 -19.89 -5.88
N PHE A 157 5.37 -18.95 -6.15
CA PHE A 157 6.81 -19.12 -6.03
C PHE A 157 7.46 -17.78 -5.69
N SER A 158 8.73 -17.77 -5.30
CA SER A 158 9.45 -16.55 -4.91
C SER A 158 10.74 -16.39 -5.68
N SER A 159 11.32 -15.21 -5.62
CA SER A 159 12.70 -14.95 -6.04
C SER A 159 13.69 -15.80 -5.23
N GLU A 160 14.85 -16.05 -5.83
CA GLU A 160 16.01 -16.65 -5.19
C GLU A 160 16.91 -15.53 -4.61
N SER A 161 17.78 -15.86 -3.64
CA SER A 161 18.76 -14.90 -3.12
C SER A 161 19.91 -14.73 -4.12
N GLY A 162 20.12 -13.50 -4.62
CA GLY A 162 21.26 -13.13 -5.47
C GLY A 162 22.45 -12.57 -4.70
N GLY A 163 22.47 -12.69 -3.37
CA GLY A 163 23.52 -12.12 -2.53
C GLY A 163 23.54 -10.60 -2.60
N GLU A 164 24.68 -10.01 -2.95
CA GLU A 164 24.86 -8.55 -3.07
C GLU A 164 24.04 -7.91 -4.20
N GLN A 165 23.57 -8.71 -5.17
CA GLN A 165 22.76 -8.24 -6.31
C GLN A 165 21.26 -8.15 -5.98
N GLY A 166 20.85 -8.50 -4.76
CA GLY A 166 19.45 -8.53 -4.37
C GLY A 166 18.72 -9.79 -4.83
N PRO A 167 17.38 -9.82 -4.75
CA PRO A 167 16.57 -10.95 -5.20
C PRO A 167 16.68 -11.14 -6.71
N VAL A 168 16.81 -12.39 -7.16
CA VAL A 168 16.85 -12.74 -8.58
C VAL A 168 15.71 -13.66 -8.96
N PHE A 169 15.20 -13.49 -10.18
CA PHE A 169 14.18 -14.37 -10.73
C PHE A 169 14.69 -15.83 -10.78
N PRO A 170 13.85 -16.84 -10.47
CA PRO A 170 14.31 -18.23 -10.40
C PRO A 170 15.07 -18.71 -11.63
N ALA A 171 16.14 -19.49 -11.42
CA ALA A 171 16.93 -20.06 -12.51
C ALA A 171 16.26 -21.31 -13.11
N ALA A 172 15.61 -22.10 -12.27
CA ALA A 172 14.87 -23.29 -12.64
C ALA A 172 13.36 -23.05 -12.64
N ARG A 173 12.63 -23.83 -13.44
CA ARG A 173 11.16 -23.76 -13.51
C ARG A 173 10.57 -24.22 -12.17
N PRO A 174 9.80 -23.39 -11.46
CA PRO A 174 9.16 -23.78 -10.19
C PRO A 174 8.09 -24.85 -10.39
N ASP A 175 7.79 -25.60 -9.32
CA ASP A 175 6.72 -26.59 -9.31
C ASP A 175 5.35 -25.94 -9.57
N GLY A 176 4.51 -26.63 -10.35
CA GLY A 176 3.20 -26.11 -10.76
C GLY A 176 3.23 -25.07 -11.89
N VAL A 177 4.41 -24.62 -12.33
CA VAL A 177 4.57 -23.78 -13.53
C VAL A 177 4.71 -24.67 -14.76
N THR A 178 3.89 -24.45 -15.78
CA THR A 178 3.96 -25.23 -17.03
C THR A 178 5.15 -24.81 -17.89
N ALA A 179 5.53 -25.63 -18.87
CA ALA A 179 6.63 -25.29 -19.80
C ALA A 179 6.33 -24.02 -20.62
N ASP A 180 5.07 -23.84 -20.99
CA ASP A 180 4.59 -22.69 -21.78
C ASP A 180 4.62 -21.40 -20.94
N GLU A 181 4.12 -21.44 -19.71
CA GLU A 181 4.22 -20.32 -18.77
C GLU A 181 5.66 -19.99 -18.42
N TRP A 182 6.52 -20.99 -18.24
CA TRP A 182 7.94 -20.77 -17.98
C TRP A 182 8.62 -20.01 -19.13
N LYS A 183 8.31 -20.40 -20.37
CA LYS A 183 8.78 -19.68 -21.56
C LYS A 183 8.28 -18.23 -21.55
N ALA A 184 7.01 -18.02 -21.20
CA ALA A 184 6.43 -16.69 -21.12
C ALA A 184 7.08 -15.82 -20.03
N LEU A 185 7.26 -16.35 -18.82
CA LEU A 185 7.95 -15.66 -17.71
C LEU A 185 9.35 -15.19 -18.13
N LYS A 186 10.14 -16.08 -18.75
CA LYS A 186 11.49 -15.74 -19.24
C LYS A 186 11.48 -14.69 -20.36
N ALA A 187 10.46 -14.68 -21.21
CA ALA A 187 10.30 -13.71 -22.29
C ALA A 187 9.79 -12.34 -21.81
N SER A 188 9.22 -12.26 -20.61
CA SER A 188 8.57 -11.05 -20.09
C SER A 188 9.56 -10.08 -19.42
N GLN A 189 10.81 -10.50 -19.20
CA GLN A 189 11.83 -9.69 -18.51
C GLN A 189 11.27 -9.04 -17.24
N ILE A 190 10.73 -9.87 -16.34
CA ILE A 190 10.14 -9.39 -15.08
C ILE A 190 11.27 -8.84 -14.22
N ASP A 191 11.46 -7.53 -14.29
CA ASP A 191 12.43 -6.82 -13.46
C ASP A 191 11.86 -6.66 -12.06
N THR A 192 12.59 -7.17 -11.08
CA THR A 192 12.37 -6.80 -9.68
C THR A 192 13.01 -5.45 -9.44
N ASP A 193 12.28 -4.54 -8.80
CA ASP A 193 12.81 -3.26 -8.33
C ASP A 193 14.18 -3.46 -7.65
N ASP A 194 15.17 -2.62 -7.97
CA ASP A 194 16.53 -2.74 -7.43
C ASP A 194 16.58 -2.47 -5.91
N THR A 195 15.52 -1.86 -5.37
CA THR A 195 15.28 -1.68 -3.94
C THR A 195 14.52 -2.85 -3.28
N ALA A 196 14.07 -3.84 -4.07
CA ALA A 196 13.32 -4.97 -3.55
C ALA A 196 14.22 -5.88 -2.70
N MET A 197 13.74 -6.24 -1.51
CA MET A 197 14.33 -7.27 -0.65
C MET A 197 13.90 -8.69 -1.07
N GLY A 198 12.80 -8.80 -1.80
CA GLY A 198 12.26 -10.06 -2.28
C GLY A 198 11.09 -9.82 -3.22
N ALA A 199 10.84 -10.79 -4.10
CA ALA A 199 9.66 -10.78 -4.96
C ALA A 199 8.91 -12.11 -4.84
N PHE A 200 7.59 -12.03 -4.79
CA PHE A 200 6.69 -13.17 -4.76
C PHE A 200 5.80 -13.16 -5.99
N TYR A 201 5.64 -14.32 -6.60
CA TYR A 201 4.94 -14.50 -7.86
C TYR A 201 3.74 -15.41 -7.65
N THR A 202 2.58 -15.00 -8.15
CA THR A 202 1.39 -15.85 -8.19
C THR A 202 0.89 -15.97 -9.64
N LEU A 203 0.84 -17.20 -10.15
CA LEU A 203 0.14 -17.52 -11.38
C LEU A 203 -1.32 -17.87 -11.06
N ILE A 204 -2.25 -17.10 -11.60
CA ILE A 204 -3.70 -17.21 -11.35
C ILE A 204 -4.47 -16.62 -12.53
N ASP A 205 -5.57 -17.25 -12.93
CA ASP A 205 -6.47 -16.74 -13.98
C ASP A 205 -7.33 -15.58 -13.44
N LEU A 206 -6.98 -14.33 -13.80
CA LEU A 206 -7.59 -13.10 -13.28
C LEU A 206 -8.70 -12.56 -14.18
N ASP A 207 -8.71 -12.88 -15.48
CA ASP A 207 -9.74 -12.42 -16.41
C ASP A 207 -10.74 -13.51 -16.85
N GLY A 208 -10.53 -14.77 -16.44
CA GLY A 208 -11.43 -15.88 -16.67
C GLY A 208 -11.26 -16.53 -18.04
N ASP A 209 -10.18 -16.25 -18.78
CA ASP A 209 -9.93 -16.81 -20.12
C ASP A 209 -9.37 -18.25 -20.09
N GLY A 210 -9.13 -18.79 -18.88
CA GLY A 210 -8.58 -20.13 -18.66
C GLY A 210 -7.05 -20.21 -18.80
N ARG A 211 -6.38 -19.07 -19.03
CA ARG A 211 -4.93 -18.92 -18.97
C ARG A 211 -4.59 -18.13 -17.71
N ARG A 212 -3.52 -18.55 -17.04
CA ARG A 212 -3.10 -17.86 -15.82
C ARG A 212 -2.33 -16.61 -16.18
N ASP A 213 -2.67 -15.54 -15.49
CA ASP A 213 -1.97 -14.27 -15.43
C ASP A 213 -0.93 -14.28 -14.31
N LEU A 214 -0.15 -13.20 -14.22
CA LEU A 214 0.91 -13.07 -13.24
C LEU A 214 0.60 -11.93 -12.27
N VAL A 215 0.65 -12.23 -10.98
CA VAL A 215 0.74 -11.25 -9.90
C VAL A 215 2.17 -11.22 -9.42
N VAL A 216 2.74 -10.03 -9.26
CA VAL A 216 4.10 -9.80 -8.72
C VAL A 216 3.97 -8.94 -7.48
N GLU A 217 4.38 -9.47 -6.34
CA GLU A 217 4.51 -8.71 -5.09
C GLU A 217 5.99 -8.42 -4.85
N SER A 218 6.36 -7.14 -4.86
CA SER A 218 7.74 -6.69 -4.67
C SER A 218 7.86 -6.04 -3.29
N ALA A 219 8.59 -6.69 -2.37
CA ALA A 219 8.81 -6.19 -1.03
C ALA A 219 9.97 -5.20 -1.04
N SER A 220 9.74 -3.95 -0.67
CA SER A 220 10.75 -2.88 -0.62
C SER A 220 11.49 -2.86 0.71
N ASN A 221 12.73 -2.36 0.68
CA ASN A 221 13.49 -2.08 1.90
C ASN A 221 12.89 -0.86 2.65
N GLY A 222 12.99 -0.86 3.98
CA GLY A 222 12.55 0.26 4.81
C GLY A 222 11.97 -0.15 6.16
N THR A 223 11.74 0.83 7.03
CA THR A 223 11.15 0.60 8.34
C THR A 223 9.66 0.24 8.27
N GLY A 224 8.95 0.49 7.17
CA GLY A 224 7.55 0.09 6.98
C GLY A 224 7.33 -1.36 6.52
N LEU A 225 8.34 -2.06 5.97
CA LEU A 225 8.10 -3.32 5.23
C LEU A 225 7.03 -3.16 4.15
N TRP A 226 7.22 -2.17 3.28
CA TRP A 226 6.30 -1.90 2.19
C TRP A 226 6.36 -2.99 1.13
N SER A 227 5.23 -3.33 0.54
CA SER A 227 5.18 -4.16 -0.67
C SER A 227 4.26 -3.54 -1.71
N SER A 228 4.68 -3.53 -2.97
CA SER A 228 3.83 -3.21 -4.11
C SER A 228 3.33 -4.50 -4.77
N VAL A 229 2.09 -4.48 -5.26
CA VAL A 229 1.51 -5.62 -5.98
C VAL A 229 1.09 -5.21 -7.39
N ASP A 230 1.79 -5.74 -8.38
CA ASP A 230 1.51 -5.55 -9.80
C ASP A 230 0.73 -6.74 -10.38
N VAL A 231 -0.08 -6.47 -11.41
CA VAL A 231 -0.79 -7.51 -12.17
C VAL A 231 -0.49 -7.40 -13.67
N LEU A 232 0.01 -8.50 -14.25
CA LEU A 232 0.39 -8.60 -15.66
C LEU A 232 -0.49 -9.63 -16.36
N ARG A 233 -1.10 -9.22 -17.46
CA ARG A 233 -1.96 -10.09 -18.27
C ARG A 233 -1.13 -10.98 -19.15
N ARG A 234 -1.55 -12.24 -19.30
CA ARG A 234 -0.96 -13.17 -20.25
C ARG A 234 -1.36 -12.86 -21.69
N ASN A 235 -0.43 -12.30 -22.46
CA ASN A 235 -0.60 -11.98 -23.88
C ASN A 235 0.24 -12.91 -24.76
N GLY A 236 -0.31 -14.10 -25.01
CA GLY A 236 0.38 -15.13 -25.80
C GLY A 236 1.64 -15.63 -25.10
N GLY A 237 2.80 -15.30 -25.65
CA GLY A 237 4.10 -15.79 -25.19
C GLY A 237 4.78 -14.93 -24.12
N LYS A 238 4.08 -13.98 -23.49
CA LYS A 238 4.61 -13.10 -22.45
C LYS A 238 3.51 -12.58 -21.52
N PHE A 239 3.92 -12.01 -20.39
CA PHE A 239 3.11 -11.29 -19.43
C PHE A 239 3.43 -9.82 -19.57
N ASP A 240 2.41 -8.99 -19.76
CA ASP A 240 2.60 -7.54 -19.89
C ASP A 240 1.57 -6.79 -19.07
N VAL A 241 1.92 -5.57 -18.72
CA VAL A 241 0.97 -4.59 -18.22
C VAL A 241 -0.06 -4.28 -19.34
N PRO A 242 -1.37 -4.26 -19.07
CA PRO A 242 -2.38 -3.87 -20.06
C PRO A 242 -2.06 -2.51 -20.67
N GLY A 243 -2.19 -2.37 -22.01
CA GLY A 243 -1.66 -1.23 -22.79
C GLY A 243 -2.19 0.18 -22.45
N GLU A 244 -3.10 0.31 -21.49
CA GLU A 244 -3.55 1.59 -20.95
C GLU A 244 -2.58 2.14 -19.87
N SER A 245 -1.93 1.28 -19.08
CA SER A 245 -0.89 1.66 -18.11
C SER A 245 0.50 1.36 -18.68
N ASN A 246 1.01 2.24 -19.55
CA ASN A 246 2.46 2.24 -19.78
C ASN A 246 3.10 2.96 -18.59
N GLU A 247 4.22 2.45 -18.07
CA GLU A 247 5.37 3.06 -17.31
C GLU A 247 5.20 4.28 -16.39
N ALA A 248 4.02 4.81 -16.28
CA ALA A 248 3.83 6.24 -16.30
C ALA A 248 2.66 6.62 -15.38
N ILE A 249 1.70 5.71 -15.21
CA ILE A 249 0.78 5.66 -14.07
C ILE A 249 1.29 4.53 -13.17
N ASP A 250 1.23 4.73 -11.85
CA ASP A 250 1.65 3.77 -10.83
C ASP A 250 1.22 2.34 -11.23
N ARG A 251 2.19 1.42 -11.30
CA ARG A 251 1.99 0.06 -11.82
C ARG A 251 1.22 -0.81 -10.83
N SER A 252 1.30 -0.44 -9.56
CA SER A 252 0.75 -1.21 -8.45
C SER A 252 -0.78 -1.20 -8.49
N LEU A 253 -1.40 -2.37 -8.39
CA LEU A 253 -2.82 -2.50 -8.10
C LEU A 253 -3.15 -2.02 -6.68
N TYR A 254 -2.26 -2.34 -5.74
CA TYR A 254 -2.29 -1.86 -4.35
C TYR A 254 -0.89 -1.95 -3.74
N THR A 255 -0.69 -1.26 -2.61
CA THR A 255 0.48 -1.44 -1.76
C THR A 255 0.06 -1.89 -0.36
N THR A 256 0.98 -2.50 0.38
CA THR A 256 0.79 -2.88 1.78
C THR A 256 1.92 -2.35 2.64
N ASN A 257 1.59 -1.94 3.87
CA ASN A 257 2.55 -1.57 4.91
C ASN A 257 2.57 -2.64 6.00
N GLY A 258 3.66 -3.41 6.08
CA GLY A 258 3.80 -4.46 7.10
C GLY A 258 4.06 -3.94 8.52
N ARG A 259 4.48 -2.68 8.68
CA ARG A 259 4.72 -2.01 9.97
C ARG A 259 4.10 -0.62 9.95
N GLY A 260 2.82 -0.57 10.28
CA GLY A 260 2.05 0.68 10.39
C GLY A 260 0.65 0.63 9.81
N ALA A 261 0.21 -0.54 9.36
CA ALA A 261 -1.17 -0.81 8.98
C ALA A 261 -1.46 -2.31 9.14
N ASN A 262 -2.73 -2.70 8.99
CA ASN A 262 -3.14 -4.09 8.88
C ASN A 262 -3.76 -4.34 7.50
N GLN A 263 -2.89 -4.26 6.50
CA GLN A 263 -3.25 -4.38 5.10
C GLN A 263 -2.95 -5.78 4.58
N ALA A 264 -3.88 -6.34 3.82
CA ALA A 264 -3.74 -7.64 3.16
C ALA A 264 -4.68 -7.72 1.98
N ALA A 265 -4.52 -8.70 1.10
CA ALA A 265 -5.49 -8.93 0.03
C ALA A 265 -5.75 -10.41 -0.22
N ASP A 266 -6.96 -10.70 -0.66
CA ASP A 266 -7.41 -12.02 -1.07
C ASP A 266 -7.89 -12.01 -2.52
N TRP A 267 -7.44 -12.96 -3.33
CA TRP A 267 -8.00 -13.18 -4.66
C TRP A 267 -9.32 -13.93 -4.54
N ILE A 268 -10.42 -13.25 -4.82
CA ILE A 268 -11.78 -13.80 -4.70
C ILE A 268 -12.48 -13.83 -6.06
N ARG A 269 -13.44 -14.74 -6.22
CA ARG A 269 -14.33 -14.79 -7.39
C ARG A 269 -15.78 -14.58 -6.97
N VAL A 270 -16.40 -13.54 -7.52
CA VAL A 270 -17.80 -13.17 -7.24
C VAL A 270 -18.50 -12.92 -8.57
N ARG A 271 -19.66 -13.56 -8.78
CA ARG A 271 -20.43 -13.51 -10.04
C ARG A 271 -19.62 -13.83 -11.32
N GLY A 272 -18.55 -14.62 -11.19
CA GLY A 272 -17.67 -14.98 -12.31
C GLY A 272 -16.52 -14.00 -12.56
N ARG A 273 -16.50 -12.83 -11.89
CA ARG A 273 -15.41 -11.87 -11.92
C ARG A 273 -14.43 -12.11 -10.79
N VAL A 274 -13.14 -11.91 -11.07
CA VAL A 274 -12.06 -11.96 -10.08
C VAL A 274 -11.79 -10.56 -9.52
N TYR A 275 -11.57 -10.46 -8.22
CA TYR A 275 -11.19 -9.23 -7.53
C TYR A 275 -10.00 -9.50 -6.62
N ALA A 276 -9.11 -8.52 -6.48
CA ALA A 276 -8.31 -8.42 -5.26
C ALA A 276 -9.21 -7.79 -4.20
N LEU A 277 -9.61 -8.57 -3.19
CA LEU A 277 -10.29 -8.05 -2.02
C LEU A 277 -9.22 -7.50 -1.07
N TYR A 278 -8.85 -6.24 -1.28
CA TYR A 278 -7.87 -5.55 -0.46
C TYR A 278 -8.50 -5.10 0.85
N ARG A 279 -7.88 -5.39 1.98
CA ARG A 279 -8.27 -5.00 3.31
C ARG A 279 -7.34 -3.90 3.80
N ASP A 280 -7.92 -2.87 4.41
CA ASP A 280 -7.23 -1.93 5.30
C ASP A 280 -8.01 -1.86 6.62
N SER A 281 -7.35 -2.15 7.73
CA SER A 281 -7.98 -2.37 9.02
C SER A 281 -7.44 -1.40 10.06
N HIS A 282 -8.35 -0.95 10.92
CA HIS A 282 -8.07 -0.11 12.08
C HIS A 282 -8.87 -0.63 13.28
N TYR A 283 -8.62 -0.12 14.48
CA TYR A 283 -9.38 -0.49 15.65
C TYR A 283 -10.89 -0.26 15.46
N GLY A 284 -11.63 -1.36 15.44
CA GLY A 284 -13.09 -1.36 15.38
C GLY A 284 -13.65 -1.26 13.97
N VAL A 285 -12.81 -1.24 12.93
CA VAL A 285 -13.27 -1.18 11.54
C VAL A 285 -12.34 -1.94 10.60
N ASP A 286 -12.93 -2.79 9.76
CA ASP A 286 -12.26 -3.31 8.57
C ASP A 286 -12.88 -2.63 7.35
N GLU A 287 -12.03 -2.13 6.45
CA GLU A 287 -12.42 -1.65 5.14
C GLU A 287 -11.93 -2.61 4.07
N PHE A 288 -12.84 -3.13 3.26
CA PHE A 288 -12.51 -4.02 2.15
C PHE A 288 -12.85 -3.37 0.81
N TYR A 289 -11.89 -3.36 -0.09
CA TYR A 289 -11.96 -2.74 -1.40
C TYR A 289 -11.94 -3.82 -2.48
N LEU A 290 -12.90 -3.79 -3.41
CA LEU A 290 -12.97 -4.71 -4.53
C LEU A 290 -12.19 -4.13 -5.71
N LEU A 291 -10.91 -4.51 -5.83
CA LEU A 291 -10.04 -4.03 -6.90
C LEU A 291 -10.13 -4.93 -8.11
N ARG A 292 -10.42 -4.34 -9.28
CA ARG A 292 -10.43 -5.06 -10.55
C ARG A 292 -8.99 -5.21 -11.06
N PRO A 293 -8.52 -6.43 -11.34
CA PRO A 293 -7.22 -6.61 -11.97
C PRO A 293 -7.20 -5.93 -13.35
N PHE A 294 -6.02 -5.51 -13.78
CA PHE A 294 -5.81 -4.88 -15.10
C PHE A 294 -6.50 -3.53 -15.29
N THR A 295 -6.80 -2.82 -14.20
CA THR A 295 -7.45 -1.51 -14.23
C THR A 295 -6.67 -0.46 -13.46
N VAL A 296 -6.83 0.82 -13.85
CA VAL A 296 -6.32 1.95 -13.07
C VAL A 296 -7.29 2.22 -11.92
N VAL A 297 -6.81 2.11 -10.68
CA VAL A 297 -7.59 2.31 -9.45
C VAL A 297 -7.84 3.80 -9.21
N ASP A 298 -9.09 4.16 -8.96
CA ASP A 298 -9.50 5.48 -8.45
C ASP A 298 -10.73 5.31 -7.56
N GLN A 299 -11.92 5.15 -8.15
CA GLN A 299 -13.14 4.83 -7.42
C GLN A 299 -13.37 3.33 -7.38
N VAL A 300 -13.61 2.78 -6.19
CA VAL A 300 -13.74 1.33 -5.98
C VAL A 300 -14.93 1.01 -5.09
N PRO A 301 -15.58 -0.15 -5.28
CA PRO A 301 -16.57 -0.65 -4.34
C PRO A 301 -15.91 -0.99 -3.00
N LYS A 302 -16.42 -0.40 -1.92
CA LYS A 302 -15.93 -0.57 -0.56
C LYS A 302 -16.99 -1.20 0.34
N LEU A 303 -16.61 -2.21 1.09
CA LEU A 303 -17.37 -2.78 2.20
C LEU A 303 -16.72 -2.31 3.51
N THR A 304 -17.46 -1.63 4.36
CA THR A 304 -17.00 -1.25 5.70
C THR A 304 -17.69 -2.12 6.74
N VAL A 305 -16.91 -2.77 7.59
CA VAL A 305 -17.39 -3.63 8.67
C VAL A 305 -16.98 -3.00 9.99
N HIS A 306 -17.96 -2.58 10.79
CA HIS A 306 -17.71 -2.07 12.13
C HIS A 306 -17.83 -3.18 13.17
N TYR A 307 -16.97 -3.10 14.17
CA TYR A 307 -16.89 -4.04 15.27
C TYR A 307 -17.05 -3.34 16.61
N ARG A 308 -17.51 -4.10 17.60
CA ARG A 308 -17.30 -3.82 19.02
C ARG A 308 -16.45 -4.91 19.62
N TYR A 309 -15.49 -4.52 20.46
CA TYR A 309 -14.66 -5.46 21.19
C TYR A 309 -15.14 -5.63 22.63
N ARG A 310 -15.12 -6.87 23.10
CA ARG A 310 -15.12 -7.18 24.53
C ARG A 310 -13.69 -7.47 24.93
N LEU A 311 -13.07 -6.51 25.59
CA LEU A 311 -11.68 -6.57 26.04
C LEU A 311 -11.58 -7.30 27.38
N SER A 312 -10.45 -7.94 27.63
CA SER A 312 -10.10 -8.60 28.89
C SER A 312 -8.59 -8.75 29.02
N VAL A 313 -8.07 -8.70 30.24
CA VAL A 313 -6.68 -8.99 30.56
C VAL A 313 -6.57 -10.45 31.01
N PRO A 314 -5.81 -11.32 30.32
CA PRO A 314 -5.55 -12.67 30.81
C PRO A 314 -4.88 -12.64 32.19
N VAL A 315 -5.31 -13.52 33.10
CA VAL A 315 -4.67 -13.63 34.43
C VAL A 315 -3.23 -14.15 34.31
N GLU A 316 -2.99 -15.03 33.34
CA GLU A 316 -1.65 -15.49 32.96
C GLU A 316 -1.10 -14.63 31.82
N GLN A 317 0.00 -13.95 32.08
CA GLN A 317 0.69 -13.07 31.16
C GLN A 317 1.93 -13.75 30.58
N HIS A 318 2.07 -13.70 29.26
CA HIS A 318 3.20 -14.27 28.55
C HIS A 318 3.97 -13.17 27.85
N ASP A 319 5.15 -12.85 28.37
CA ASP A 319 6.02 -11.87 27.75
C ASP A 319 6.77 -12.50 26.59
N GLU A 320 6.76 -11.83 25.45
CA GLU A 320 7.50 -12.27 24.28
C GLU A 320 9.00 -12.39 24.60
N GLY A 321 9.60 -13.54 24.27
CA GLY A 321 11.01 -13.83 24.55
C GLY A 321 11.32 -14.30 25.97
N LYS A 322 10.36 -14.32 26.92
CA LYS A 322 10.56 -14.92 28.25
C LYS A 322 10.02 -16.35 28.31
N LYS A 323 10.73 -17.23 29.01
CA LYS A 323 10.24 -18.58 29.34
C LYS A 323 9.43 -18.52 30.63
N GLY A 324 8.13 -18.80 30.54
CA GLY A 324 7.21 -18.86 31.68
C GLY A 324 6.04 -17.88 31.55
N ALA A 325 5.05 -18.04 32.42
CA ALA A 325 3.92 -17.11 32.56
C ALA A 325 4.04 -16.36 33.88
N THR A 326 3.63 -15.09 33.90
CA THR A 326 3.46 -14.31 35.13
C THR A 326 1.97 -14.31 35.48
N VAL A 327 1.63 -14.67 36.72
CA VAL A 327 0.24 -14.66 37.20
C VAL A 327 -0.03 -13.33 37.87
N LEU A 328 -1.04 -12.60 37.37
CA LEU A 328 -1.47 -11.33 37.97
C LEU A 328 -2.20 -11.59 39.30
N ASP A 329 -1.89 -10.79 40.33
CA ASP A 329 -2.67 -10.82 41.55
C ASP A 329 -4.09 -10.28 41.31
N GLY A 330 -5.05 -10.70 42.14
CA GLY A 330 -6.46 -10.36 41.94
C GLY A 330 -6.78 -8.86 42.07
N THR A 331 -5.98 -8.09 42.81
CA THR A 331 -6.20 -6.65 42.97
C THR A 331 -5.75 -5.91 41.71
N LEU A 332 -4.57 -6.25 41.21
CA LEU A 332 -4.05 -5.73 39.94
C LEU A 332 -4.96 -6.11 38.78
N HIS A 333 -5.33 -7.39 38.66
CA HIS A 333 -6.19 -7.87 37.58
C HIS A 333 -7.54 -7.14 37.55
N ALA A 334 -8.21 -6.99 38.70
CA ALA A 334 -9.47 -6.26 38.79
C ALA A 334 -9.35 -4.78 38.41
N ALA A 335 -8.24 -4.13 38.80
CA ALA A 335 -7.99 -2.73 38.44
C ALA A 335 -7.78 -2.55 36.92
N LEU A 336 -7.07 -3.47 36.28
CA LEU A 336 -6.85 -3.44 34.83
C LEU A 336 -8.14 -3.70 34.06
N GLU A 337 -8.95 -4.69 34.46
CA GLU A 337 -10.28 -4.95 33.86
C GLU A 337 -11.20 -3.73 33.99
N GLN A 338 -11.23 -3.09 35.17
CA GLN A 338 -12.01 -1.87 35.37
C GLN A 338 -11.54 -0.73 34.49
N ALA A 339 -10.22 -0.58 34.30
CA ALA A 339 -9.64 0.43 33.43
C ALA A 339 -10.02 0.21 31.96
N LEU A 340 -10.00 -1.03 31.46
CA LEU A 340 -10.40 -1.36 30.09
C LEU A 340 -11.84 -0.97 29.75
N HIS A 341 -12.76 -1.01 30.73
CA HIS A 341 -14.13 -0.54 30.51
C HIS A 341 -14.23 0.95 30.17
N ALA A 342 -13.25 1.77 30.55
CA ALA A 342 -13.24 3.19 30.21
C ALA A 342 -12.94 3.44 28.72
N VAL A 343 -12.32 2.47 28.04
CA VAL A 343 -11.88 2.57 26.63
C VAL A 343 -12.56 1.53 25.72
N SER A 344 -13.43 0.67 26.24
CA SER A 344 -14.04 -0.40 25.44
C SER A 344 -14.98 0.10 24.33
N ASP A 345 -15.52 1.31 24.47
CA ASP A 345 -16.36 1.98 23.47
C ASP A 345 -15.63 3.17 22.80
N SER A 346 -14.33 3.38 23.06
CA SER A 346 -13.59 4.45 22.38
C SER A 346 -13.29 4.07 20.93
N THR A 347 -13.23 5.09 20.07
CA THR A 347 -12.54 4.99 18.78
C THR A 347 -11.06 5.18 19.04
N ALA A 348 -10.18 4.54 18.25
CA ALA A 348 -8.77 4.89 18.27
C ALA A 348 -8.59 6.38 17.99
N ARG A 349 -7.62 7.00 18.67
CA ARG A 349 -7.31 8.44 18.62
C ARG A 349 -5.82 8.64 18.74
N ASP A 350 -5.30 9.65 18.04
CA ASP A 350 -3.87 9.93 18.03
C ASP A 350 -3.29 10.30 19.42
N ALA A 351 -4.09 10.85 20.34
CA ALA A 351 -3.81 10.91 21.79
C ALA A 351 -4.91 11.68 22.59
N GLY A 352 -4.99 11.36 23.89
CA GLY A 352 -5.35 12.31 24.95
C GLY A 352 -6.83 12.45 25.33
N ALA A 353 -7.07 12.80 26.58
CA ALA A 353 -8.36 13.24 27.10
C ALA A 353 -8.33 14.76 27.35
N ASP A 354 -9.46 15.45 27.11
CA ASP A 354 -9.61 16.90 27.38
C ASP A 354 -9.49 17.25 28.88
N LYS A 355 -9.47 16.23 29.75
CA LYS A 355 -9.39 16.34 31.20
C LYS A 355 -8.26 15.48 31.75
N PRO A 356 -7.63 15.88 32.87
CA PRO A 356 -6.64 15.04 33.54
C PRO A 356 -7.22 13.67 33.89
N LEU A 357 -6.47 12.62 33.60
CA LEU A 357 -6.83 11.24 33.92
C LEU A 357 -6.54 10.96 35.40
N CYS A 358 -5.40 11.44 35.89
CA CYS A 358 -5.03 11.39 37.30
C CYS A 358 -5.10 12.77 37.98
N PRO A 359 -5.32 12.82 39.31
CA PRO A 359 -5.26 14.07 40.06
C PRO A 359 -3.91 14.76 39.90
N ILE A 360 -3.92 16.04 39.53
CA ILE A 360 -2.71 16.85 39.36
C ILE A 360 -2.34 17.50 40.70
N PRO A 361 -1.15 17.23 41.27
CA PRO A 361 -0.68 17.90 42.47
C PRO A 361 -0.57 19.43 42.29
N PRO A 362 -0.85 20.25 43.32
CA PRO A 362 -0.86 21.72 43.19
C PRO A 362 0.47 22.35 42.74
N ASP A 363 1.58 21.65 43.00
CA ASP A 363 2.94 22.04 42.62
C ASP A 363 3.27 21.76 41.14
N VAL A 364 2.43 21.00 40.42
CA VAL A 364 2.63 20.70 39.00
C VAL A 364 2.06 21.82 38.12
N GLN A 365 2.96 22.49 37.40
CA GLN A 365 2.68 23.67 36.57
C GLN A 365 3.20 23.47 35.15
N GLY A 366 2.71 24.28 34.21
CA GLY A 366 3.18 24.26 32.83
C GLY A 366 2.97 22.93 32.11
N ASP A 367 3.96 22.53 31.31
CA ASP A 367 3.87 21.38 30.40
C ASP A 367 3.84 20.04 31.14
N ASP A 368 4.38 19.96 32.36
CA ASP A 368 4.35 18.76 33.24
C ASP A 368 2.91 18.31 33.57
N ARG A 369 1.92 19.18 33.41
CA ARG A 369 0.49 18.84 33.59
C ARG A 369 0.00 17.84 32.55
N SER A 370 0.64 17.81 31.38
CA SER A 370 0.30 16.89 30.29
C SER A 370 0.55 15.43 30.69
N GLU A 371 1.54 15.16 31.55
CA GLU A 371 1.87 13.82 32.02
C GLU A 371 0.79 13.15 32.86
N TYR A 372 -0.16 13.93 33.38
CA TYR A 372 -1.33 13.45 34.13
C TYR A 372 -2.58 13.31 33.25
N SER A 373 -2.50 13.77 32.00
CA SER A 373 -3.64 13.92 31.09
C SER A 373 -3.55 13.00 29.87
N ASN A 374 -2.36 12.52 29.53
CA ASN A 374 -2.14 11.53 28.48
C ASN A 374 -0.89 10.69 28.79
N TYR A 375 -0.78 9.55 28.10
CA TYR A 375 0.31 8.61 28.30
C TYR A 375 1.62 9.08 27.65
N GLY A 376 1.55 9.92 26.62
CA GLY A 376 2.70 10.43 25.85
C GLY A 376 2.51 10.24 24.34
N PRO A 377 3.55 10.49 23.52
CA PRO A 377 3.49 10.25 22.07
C PRO A 377 3.32 8.75 21.75
N GLY A 378 2.68 8.45 20.62
CA GLY A 378 2.59 7.08 20.08
C GLY A 378 3.79 6.70 19.21
N HIS A 379 3.69 5.53 18.57
CA HIS A 379 4.66 5.05 17.59
C HIS A 379 3.93 4.53 16.35
N TYR A 380 4.52 4.67 15.17
CA TYR A 380 3.89 4.33 13.89
C TYR A 380 3.58 2.83 13.70
N THR A 381 3.92 1.97 14.65
CA THR A 381 3.73 0.50 14.57
C THR A 381 2.49 0.00 15.28
N TYR A 382 1.68 0.88 15.87
CA TYR A 382 0.43 0.54 16.54
C TYR A 382 -0.52 1.74 16.54
N GLU A 383 -1.80 1.49 16.82
CA GLU A 383 -2.80 2.51 17.08
C GLU A 383 -2.98 2.73 18.59
N ILE A 384 -3.27 3.97 18.99
CA ILE A 384 -3.68 4.27 20.35
C ILE A 384 -5.21 4.17 20.41
N VAL A 385 -5.72 3.17 21.12
CA VAL A 385 -7.17 2.99 21.34
C VAL A 385 -7.68 4.03 22.34
N GLY A 386 -6.89 4.31 23.37
CA GLY A 386 -7.21 5.33 24.35
C GLY A 386 -6.30 5.31 25.57
N ASP A 387 -6.23 6.46 26.23
CA ASP A 387 -5.57 6.63 27.51
C ASP A 387 -6.63 6.63 28.64
N MET A 388 -6.33 6.00 29.76
CA MET A 388 -7.26 5.88 30.89
C MET A 388 -6.55 5.86 32.24
N PRO A 389 -7.22 6.22 33.34
CA PRO A 389 -6.63 6.08 34.67
C PRO A 389 -6.73 4.63 35.17
N VAL A 390 -5.65 4.11 35.76
CA VAL A 390 -5.64 2.82 36.45
C VAL A 390 -5.40 3.07 37.94
N HIS A 391 -6.32 2.64 38.79
CA HIS A 391 -6.24 2.89 40.24
C HIS A 391 -5.88 1.61 41.00
N ILE A 392 -4.71 1.58 41.63
CA ILE A 392 -4.20 0.42 42.37
C ILE A 392 -3.64 0.88 43.70
N GLY A 393 -4.12 0.31 44.81
CA GLY A 393 -3.56 0.56 46.15
C GLY A 393 -3.51 2.04 46.56
N GLY A 394 -4.46 2.87 46.10
CA GLY A 394 -4.50 4.30 46.37
C GLY A 394 -3.62 5.17 45.46
N LYS A 395 -2.87 4.57 44.53
CA LYS A 395 -2.14 5.28 43.48
C LYS A 395 -2.97 5.36 42.20
N CYS A 396 -2.76 6.41 41.41
CA CYS A 396 -3.33 6.59 40.08
C CYS A 396 -2.21 6.52 39.03
N TYR A 397 -2.33 5.58 38.10
CA TYR A 397 -1.44 5.39 36.98
C TYR A 397 -2.11 5.90 35.71
N ILE A 398 -1.31 6.37 34.76
CA ILE A 398 -1.76 6.63 33.39
C ILE A 398 -1.60 5.33 32.63
N GLY A 399 -2.72 4.78 32.18
CA GLY A 399 -2.76 3.62 31.30
C GLY A 399 -2.95 4.02 29.85
N ARG A 400 -2.46 3.20 28.93
CA ARG A 400 -2.71 3.29 27.49
C ARG A 400 -3.02 1.92 26.91
N LEU A 401 -4.13 1.84 26.18
CA LEU A 401 -4.48 0.69 25.38
C LEU A 401 -4.03 0.96 23.95
N ILE A 402 -3.21 0.07 23.42
CA ILE A 402 -2.84 0.05 22.01
C ILE A 402 -3.33 -1.23 21.35
N ASP A 403 -3.43 -1.19 20.03
CA ASP A 403 -3.63 -2.37 19.21
C ASP A 403 -2.81 -2.27 17.91
N TRP A 404 -2.63 -3.40 17.25
CA TRP A 404 -1.84 -3.49 16.01
C TRP A 404 -2.76 -3.39 14.78
N PHE A 405 -3.40 -2.23 14.61
CA PHE A 405 -4.22 -1.89 13.44
C PHE A 405 -5.43 -2.83 13.22
N GLY A 406 -6.11 -3.19 14.31
CA GLY A 406 -7.23 -4.13 14.29
C GLY A 406 -6.83 -5.57 13.96
N GLN A 407 -5.54 -5.93 14.03
CA GLN A 407 -5.08 -7.29 13.76
C GLN A 407 -5.82 -8.30 14.66
N TYR A 408 -6.51 -9.23 14.01
CA TYR A 408 -7.37 -10.19 14.66
C TYR A 408 -6.90 -11.62 14.37
N GLY A 409 -6.43 -12.30 15.41
CA GLY A 409 -5.94 -13.67 15.35
C GLY A 409 -6.88 -14.69 15.99
N LYS A 410 -6.38 -15.92 16.16
CA LYS A 410 -7.12 -17.01 16.82
C LYS A 410 -7.56 -16.67 18.25
N ASP A 411 -6.76 -15.86 18.96
CA ASP A 411 -6.97 -15.49 20.35
C ASP A 411 -7.73 -14.15 20.50
N GLY A 412 -8.15 -13.55 19.39
CA GLY A 412 -8.86 -12.28 19.33
C GLY A 412 -8.00 -11.13 18.80
N LEU A 413 -8.41 -9.91 19.13
CA LEU A 413 -7.63 -8.69 18.88
C LEU A 413 -6.29 -8.79 19.60
N THR A 414 -5.20 -8.55 18.86
CA THR A 414 -3.88 -8.35 19.44
C THR A 414 -3.81 -6.93 20.00
N ALA A 415 -3.84 -6.80 21.32
CA ALA A 415 -3.81 -5.52 22.02
C ALA A 415 -2.93 -5.59 23.27
N GLN A 416 -2.47 -4.43 23.72
CA GLN A 416 -1.62 -4.30 24.91
C GLN A 416 -2.08 -3.10 25.73
N LEU A 417 -2.14 -3.29 27.05
CA LEU A 417 -2.34 -2.24 28.02
C LEU A 417 -1.00 -1.96 28.71
N SER A 418 -0.52 -0.74 28.59
CA SER A 418 0.65 -0.25 29.33
C SER A 418 0.21 0.70 30.43
N MET A 419 0.95 0.75 31.55
CA MET A 419 0.72 1.74 32.59
C MET A 419 2.03 2.28 33.19
N ARG A 420 2.01 3.56 33.55
CA ARG A 420 3.10 4.26 34.26
C ARG A 420 2.57 5.23 35.30
N LEU A 421 3.41 5.61 36.26
CA LEU A 421 3.12 6.73 37.14
C LEU A 421 3.37 8.07 36.39
N PRO A 422 2.58 9.13 36.67
CA PRO A 422 2.95 10.49 36.24
C PRO A 422 4.28 10.93 36.88
N ARG A 423 5.16 11.60 36.12
CA ARG A 423 6.45 12.17 36.58
C ARG A 423 7.44 11.20 37.22
N ASP A 424 7.30 9.90 37.00
CA ASP A 424 8.24 8.90 37.50
C ASP A 424 9.08 8.33 36.36
N ASP A 425 10.28 8.87 36.20
CA ASP A 425 11.28 8.38 35.24
C ASP A 425 11.98 7.09 35.73
N THR A 426 11.69 6.64 36.96
CA THR A 426 12.37 5.51 37.61
C THR A 426 11.52 4.23 37.64
N ASP A 427 10.20 4.34 37.52
CA ASP A 427 9.32 3.17 37.44
C ASP A 427 9.35 2.59 36.01
N ARG A 428 9.59 1.28 35.92
CA ARG A 428 9.60 0.59 34.63
C ARG A 428 8.16 0.51 34.16
N GLU A 429 7.89 1.02 32.96
CA GLU A 429 6.64 0.81 32.24
C GLU A 429 6.19 -0.64 32.39
N GLN A 430 4.97 -0.83 32.90
CA GLN A 430 4.36 -2.14 33.05
C GLN A 430 3.44 -2.40 31.86
N THR A 431 3.59 -3.55 31.22
CA THR A 431 2.82 -3.92 30.03
C THR A 431 2.05 -5.21 30.29
N PHE A 432 0.84 -5.28 29.74
CA PHE A 432 -0.08 -6.40 29.90
C PHE A 432 -0.71 -6.72 28.55
N SER A 433 -0.71 -8.00 28.18
CA SER A 433 -1.47 -8.52 27.05
C SER A 433 -2.97 -8.32 27.28
N VAL A 434 -3.68 -7.92 26.24
CA VAL A 434 -5.14 -7.75 26.24
C VAL A 434 -5.73 -8.60 25.12
N ASN A 435 -6.73 -9.40 25.45
CA ASN A 435 -7.52 -10.14 24.49
C ASN A 435 -8.80 -9.37 24.18
N GLY A 436 -9.17 -9.27 22.90
CA GLY A 436 -10.44 -8.68 22.48
C GLY A 436 -11.28 -9.64 21.65
N VAL A 437 -12.47 -10.01 22.11
CA VAL A 437 -13.44 -10.75 21.29
C VAL A 437 -14.28 -9.74 20.52
N ARG A 438 -14.22 -9.78 19.19
CA ARG A 438 -15.00 -8.87 18.33
C ARG A 438 -16.40 -9.39 18.04
N ALA A 439 -17.33 -8.47 17.83
CA ALA A 439 -18.64 -8.73 17.26
C ALA A 439 -18.95 -7.66 16.22
N VAL A 440 -19.43 -8.08 15.04
CA VAL A 440 -19.86 -7.15 13.98
C VAL A 440 -21.08 -6.37 14.45
N THR A 441 -21.01 -5.04 14.42
CA THR A 441 -22.11 -4.14 14.76
C THR A 441 -22.85 -3.64 13.53
N SER A 442 -22.15 -3.40 12.42
CA SER A 442 -22.76 -3.00 11.15
C SER A 442 -21.88 -3.36 9.95
N VAL A 443 -22.52 -3.48 8.79
CA VAL A 443 -21.87 -3.74 7.50
C VAL A 443 -22.48 -2.79 6.48
N THR A 444 -21.67 -1.91 5.91
CA THR A 444 -22.10 -0.87 4.97
C THR A 444 -21.30 -0.96 3.67
N THR A 445 -21.84 -0.34 2.61
CA THR A 445 -21.26 -0.38 1.27
C THR A 445 -21.24 1.02 0.67
N SER A 446 -20.15 1.37 0.01
CA SER A 446 -20.00 2.64 -0.71
C SER A 446 -19.17 2.46 -1.99
N ILE A 447 -19.16 3.47 -2.85
CA ILE A 447 -18.14 3.63 -3.88
C ILE A 447 -17.30 4.82 -3.44
N GLU A 448 -16.01 4.61 -3.21
CA GLU A 448 -15.12 5.63 -2.67
C GLU A 448 -13.80 5.68 -3.42
N LYS A 449 -13.12 6.81 -3.30
CA LYS A 449 -11.78 6.96 -3.84
C LYS A 449 -10.79 6.18 -2.98
N MET A 450 -9.99 5.33 -3.60
CA MET A 450 -8.88 4.65 -2.95
C MET A 450 -7.56 5.22 -3.46
N THR A 451 -6.67 5.56 -2.54
CA THR A 451 -5.30 5.96 -2.87
C THR A 451 -4.42 4.72 -2.74
N VAL A 452 -3.80 4.30 -3.84
CA VAL A 452 -2.94 3.10 -3.91
C VAL A 452 -1.69 3.20 -3.02
N ASN A 453 -1.35 4.41 -2.54
CA ASN A 453 -0.24 4.71 -1.63
C ASN A 453 -0.74 5.45 -0.37
N SER A 454 -1.64 4.87 0.41
CA SER A 454 -2.30 5.54 1.54
C SER A 454 -1.45 5.72 2.82
N GLY A 455 -0.18 5.33 2.84
CA GLY A 455 0.68 5.54 4.03
C GLY A 455 1.88 6.46 3.83
N ASN A 456 1.72 7.51 3.02
CA ASN A 456 2.54 8.71 3.12
C ASN A 456 1.75 9.86 3.74
#